data_AF-A0A520BFY6-F1
#
_entry.id   AF-A0A520BFY6-F1
#
_cell.length_a   1.000
_cell.length_b   1.000
_cell.length_c   1.000
_cell.angle_alpha   90.00
_cell.angle_beta   90.00
_cell.angle_gamma   90.00
#
_symmetry.space_group_name_H-M   'P 1'
#
loop_
_entity.id
_entity.type
_entity.pdbx_description
1 polymer ?
#
loop_
_entity_poly.entity_id
_entity_poly.type
_entity_poly.pdbx_seq_one_letter_code
_entity_poly.pdbx_strand_id
1 'polypeptide(L)'
;MKKSILIVFALLFFTTASYSQNVISLFNSANNFFKLLQEEKYTEAYGNFDETVKAKLSEEQLKKLWIDINASLGKAKSLDAVQSKIQGEFFAVTVEGEFERGKQDFILGFNKTQKIIGFFLAPKPTVAKYLAPSYADTTLYS
;
A
#
# COMPACT_ATOMS: atom_id res chain seq x y z
N MET A 1 2.54 37.94 -24.43
CA MET A 1 2.43 36.54 -24.91
C MET A 1 3.54 35.63 -24.36
N LYS A 2 4.84 35.90 -24.60
CA LYS A 2 5.96 35.05 -24.11
C LYS A 2 6.03 34.92 -22.57
N LYS A 3 5.82 36.01 -21.82
CA LYS A 3 5.81 36.00 -20.35
C LYS A 3 4.60 35.26 -19.75
N SER A 4 3.43 35.39 -20.38
CA SER A 4 2.20 34.70 -19.97
C SER A 4 2.29 33.19 -20.20
N ILE A 5 2.93 32.75 -21.29
CA ILE A 5 3.20 31.32 -21.56
C ILE A 5 4.17 30.75 -20.52
N LEU A 6 5.23 31.47 -20.14
CA LEU A 6 6.15 31.04 -19.09
C LEU A 6 5.47 30.88 -17.72
N ILE A 7 4.52 31.76 -17.38
CA ILE A 7 3.74 31.67 -16.13
C ILE A 7 2.84 30.44 -16.14
N VAL A 8 2.18 30.14 -17.28
CA VAL A 8 1.33 28.94 -17.41
C VAL A 8 2.17 27.66 -17.31
N PHE A 9 3.35 27.63 -17.95
CA PHE A 9 4.28 26.50 -17.80
C PHE A 9 4.75 26.35 -16.35
N ALA A 10 5.12 27.43 -15.67
CA ALA A 10 5.52 27.39 -14.26
C ALA A 10 4.39 26.89 -13.35
N LEU A 11 3.14 27.33 -13.56
CA LEU A 11 1.98 26.84 -12.81
C LEU A 11 1.72 25.34 -13.03
N LEU A 12 1.88 24.85 -14.26
CA LEU A 12 1.77 23.42 -14.55
C LEU A 12 2.83 22.60 -13.78
N PHE A 13 4.09 23.06 -13.73
CA PHE A 13 5.14 22.39 -12.95
C PHE A 13 4.91 22.43 -11.43
N PHE A 14 4.32 23.50 -10.89
CA PHE A 14 4.01 23.59 -9.47
C PHE A 14 2.92 22.61 -9.03
N THR A 15 1.91 22.39 -9.87
CA THR A 15 0.83 21.44 -9.54
C THR A 15 1.35 20.01 -9.47
N THR A 16 2.15 19.56 -10.44
CA THR A 16 2.69 18.18 -10.48
C THR A 16 3.65 17.87 -9.33
N ALA A 17 4.44 18.86 -8.90
CA ALA A 17 5.32 18.71 -7.73
C ALA A 17 4.53 18.48 -6.43
N SER A 18 3.40 19.18 -6.25
CA SER A 18 2.55 19.03 -5.07
C SER A 18 1.90 17.64 -4.98
N TYR A 19 1.39 17.12 -6.12
CA TYR A 19 0.85 15.76 -6.17
C TYR A 19 1.90 14.69 -5.87
N SER A 20 3.10 14.82 -6.44
CA SER A 20 4.20 13.87 -6.19
C SER A 20 4.61 13.86 -4.72
N GLN A 21 4.64 15.02 -4.05
CA GLN A 21 5.01 15.11 -2.64
C GLN A 21 4.00 14.38 -1.73
N ASN A 22 2.71 14.43 -2.08
CA ASN A 22 1.67 13.72 -1.34
C ASN A 22 1.86 12.20 -1.44
N VAL A 23 2.05 11.67 -2.66
CA VAL A 23 2.26 10.22 -2.88
C VAL A 23 3.51 9.72 -2.14
N ILE A 24 4.64 10.44 -2.24
CA ILE A 24 5.88 10.09 -1.54
C ILE A 24 5.66 10.05 -0.02
N SER A 25 4.93 11.03 0.53
CA SER A 25 4.61 11.08 1.96
C SER A 25 3.79 9.87 2.41
N LEU A 26 2.78 9.49 1.63
CA LEU A 26 1.95 8.31 1.91
C LEU A 26 2.76 7.00 1.87
N PHE A 27 3.66 6.87 0.89
CA PHE A 27 4.54 5.70 0.79
C PHE A 27 5.50 5.61 1.97
N ASN A 28 6.12 6.73 2.36
CA ASN A 28 7.00 6.77 3.53
C ASN A 28 6.24 6.43 4.82
N SER A 29 5.02 6.94 4.99
CA SER A 29 4.17 6.62 6.15
C SER A 29 3.79 5.13 6.19
N ALA A 30 3.43 4.54 5.04
CA ALA A 30 3.14 3.11 4.93
C ALA A 30 4.37 2.24 5.26
N ASN A 31 5.51 2.55 4.64
CA ASN A 31 6.76 1.81 4.88
C ASN A 31 7.21 1.94 6.34
N ASN A 32 7.10 3.14 6.94
CA ASN A 32 7.44 3.35 8.34
C ASN A 32 6.51 2.58 9.28
N PHE A 33 5.20 2.52 9.00
CA PHE A 33 4.27 1.72 9.78
C PHE A 33 4.67 0.23 9.81
N PHE A 34 4.97 -0.36 8.65
CA PHE A 34 5.42 -1.75 8.59
C PHE A 34 6.79 -1.97 9.22
N LYS A 35 7.72 -1.02 9.07
CA LYS A 35 9.01 -1.03 9.75
C LYS A 35 8.84 -1.07 11.28
N LEU A 36 7.93 -0.25 11.84
CA LEU A 36 7.64 -0.26 13.27
C LEU A 36 7.07 -1.61 13.73
N LEU A 37 6.22 -2.26 12.92
CA LEU A 37 5.75 -3.62 13.20
C LEU A 37 6.88 -4.66 13.17
N GLN A 38 7.80 -4.56 12.20
CA GLN A 38 8.98 -5.43 12.12
C GLN A 38 9.93 -5.23 13.31
N GLU A 39 10.05 -3.99 13.81
CA GLU A 39 10.83 -3.64 15.00
C GLU A 39 10.09 -3.90 16.33
N GLU A 40 8.89 -4.48 16.28
CA GLU A 40 8.02 -4.77 17.43
C GLU A 40 7.62 -3.51 18.24
N LYS A 41 7.68 -2.32 17.62
CA LYS A 41 7.32 -1.03 18.21
C LYS A 41 5.82 -0.77 18.05
N TYR A 42 5.01 -1.62 18.67
CA TYR A 42 3.56 -1.63 18.49
C TYR A 42 2.87 -0.33 18.92
N THR A 43 3.30 0.30 20.00
CA THR A 43 2.73 1.58 20.46
C THR A 43 2.91 2.70 19.43
N GLU A 44 4.11 2.78 18.82
CA GLU A 44 4.42 3.76 17.79
C GLU A 44 3.66 3.45 16.49
N ALA A 45 3.60 2.18 16.09
CA ALA A 45 2.80 1.74 14.95
C ALA A 45 1.32 2.10 15.16
N TYR A 46 0.78 1.81 16.34
CA TYR A 46 -0.59 2.10 16.74
C TYR A 46 -0.90 3.60 16.75
N GLY A 47 0.08 4.44 17.08
CA GLY A 47 -0.03 5.91 17.00
C GLY A 47 -0.27 6.47 15.59
N ASN A 48 -0.03 5.68 14.54
CA ASN A 48 -0.31 6.08 13.15
C ASN A 48 -1.79 5.94 12.77
N PHE A 49 -2.59 5.20 13.54
CA PHE A 49 -4.03 5.10 13.29
C PHE A 49 -4.77 6.40 13.65
N ASP A 50 -5.86 6.63 12.93
CA ASP A 50 -6.84 7.66 13.26
C ASP A 50 -7.62 7.27 14.54
N GLU A 51 -8.08 8.25 15.30
CA GLU A 51 -8.83 8.02 16.54
C GLU A 51 -10.11 7.19 16.32
N THR A 52 -10.74 7.33 15.14
CA THR A 52 -11.92 6.53 14.79
C THR A 52 -11.61 5.03 14.63
N VAL A 53 -10.38 4.68 14.23
CA VAL A 53 -9.89 3.29 14.17
C VAL A 53 -9.48 2.80 15.55
N LYS A 54 -8.77 3.63 16.32
CA LYS A 54 -8.36 3.30 17.69
C LYS A 54 -9.55 3.00 18.61
N ALA A 55 -10.72 3.59 18.33
CA ALA A 55 -11.96 3.27 19.03
C ALA A 55 -12.50 1.84 18.76
N LYS A 56 -12.00 1.15 17.72
CA LYS A 56 -12.48 -0.16 17.26
C LYS A 56 -11.41 -1.26 17.26
N LEU A 57 -10.14 -0.87 17.28
CA LEU A 57 -8.97 -1.74 17.25
C LEU A 57 -8.04 -1.35 18.40
N SER A 58 -7.71 -2.27 19.28
CA SER A 58 -6.70 -2.05 20.33
C SER A 58 -5.28 -2.31 19.84
N GLU A 59 -4.28 -1.81 20.56
CA GLU A 59 -2.86 -2.09 20.30
C GLU A 59 -2.56 -3.59 20.37
N GLU A 60 -3.16 -4.30 21.34
CA GLU A 60 -3.00 -5.75 21.49
C GLU A 60 -3.57 -6.51 20.29
N GLN A 61 -4.68 -6.04 19.72
CA GLN A 61 -5.26 -6.64 18.52
C GLN A 61 -4.36 -6.43 17.29
N LEU A 62 -3.77 -5.24 17.14
CA LEU A 62 -2.76 -4.97 16.10
C LEU A 62 -1.55 -5.90 16.26
N LYS A 63 -1.02 -6.01 17.47
CA LYS A 63 0.11 -6.90 17.78
C LYS A 63 -0.23 -8.35 17.46
N LYS A 64 -1.40 -8.83 17.89
CA LYS A 64 -1.86 -10.19 17.62
C LYS A 64 -1.98 -10.45 16.11
N LEU A 65 -2.56 -9.52 15.36
CA LEU A 65 -2.67 -9.62 13.90
C LEU A 65 -1.29 -9.79 13.24
N TRP A 66 -0.31 -8.96 13.63
CA TRP A 66 1.05 -9.06 13.09
C TRP A 66 1.74 -10.38 13.44
N ILE A 67 1.58 -10.85 14.68
CA ILE A 67 2.10 -12.16 15.12
C ILE A 67 1.47 -13.29 14.31
N ASP A 68 0.15 -13.27 14.11
CA ASP A 68 -0.57 -14.30 13.35
C ASP A 68 -0.11 -14.33 11.88
N ILE A 69 0.13 -13.17 11.27
CA ILE A 69 0.70 -13.05 9.91
C ILE A 69 2.10 -13.71 9.87
N ASN A 70 2.99 -13.36 10.80
CA ASN A 70 4.34 -13.93 10.85
C ASN A 70 4.32 -15.43 11.17
N ALA A 71 3.37 -15.90 11.99
CA ALA A 71 3.17 -17.32 12.26
C ALA A 71 2.70 -18.11 11.03
N SER A 72 2.00 -17.47 10.09
CA SER A 72 1.54 -18.08 8.84
C SER A 72 2.58 -18.00 7.71
N LEU A 73 3.22 -16.84 7.53
CA LEU A 73 4.07 -16.53 6.37
C LEU A 73 5.57 -16.51 6.70
N GLY A 74 5.94 -16.52 7.98
CA GLY A 74 7.32 -16.37 8.44
C GLY A 74 7.69 -14.89 8.57
N LYS A 75 8.97 -14.58 8.77
CA LYS A 75 9.42 -13.18 8.87
C LYS A 75 9.29 -12.48 7.51
N ALA A 76 8.95 -11.19 7.56
CA ALA A 76 8.96 -10.33 6.39
C ALA A 76 10.40 -10.09 5.91
N LYS A 77 10.63 -10.29 4.62
CA LYS A 77 11.88 -9.98 3.91
C LYS A 77 11.86 -8.56 3.36
N SER A 78 10.75 -8.15 2.76
CA SER A 78 10.52 -6.80 2.25
C SER A 78 9.04 -6.41 2.35
N LEU A 79 8.79 -5.12 2.60
CA LEU A 79 7.47 -4.50 2.72
C LEU A 79 7.57 -3.12 2.10
N ASP A 80 7.16 -2.98 0.85
CA ASP A 80 7.38 -1.76 0.07
C ASP A 80 6.07 -1.23 -0.51
N ALA A 81 5.77 0.05 -0.25
CA ALA A 81 4.67 0.74 -0.88
C ALA A 81 4.92 0.89 -2.39
N VAL A 82 4.04 0.31 -3.21
CA VAL A 82 4.20 0.24 -4.67
C VAL A 82 3.13 1.03 -5.42
N GLN A 83 1.98 1.31 -4.80
CA GLN A 83 0.87 2.00 -5.45
C GLN A 83 0.09 2.85 -4.47
N SER A 84 -0.37 4.03 -4.91
CA SER A 84 -1.39 4.83 -4.24
C SER A 84 -2.55 5.08 -5.18
N LYS A 85 -3.78 4.94 -4.68
CA LYS A 85 -5.02 5.20 -5.41
C LYS A 85 -5.96 6.04 -4.56
N ILE A 86 -6.53 7.09 -5.14
CA ILE A 86 -7.61 7.85 -4.50
C ILE A 86 -8.88 7.00 -4.54
N GLN A 87 -9.52 6.82 -3.39
CA GLN A 87 -10.81 6.16 -3.23
C GLN A 87 -11.76 7.10 -2.49
N GLY A 88 -12.58 7.85 -3.25
CA GLY A 88 -13.43 8.88 -2.68
C GLY A 88 -12.61 9.96 -1.98
N GLU A 89 -12.79 10.11 -0.67
CA GLU A 89 -12.07 11.08 0.16
C GLU A 89 -10.76 10.56 0.79
N PHE A 90 -10.40 9.32 0.49
CA PHE A 90 -9.29 8.60 1.11
C PHE A 90 -8.24 8.17 0.09
N PHE A 91 -7.06 7.82 0.58
CA PHE A 91 -5.98 7.26 -0.22
C PHE A 91 -5.76 5.80 0.18
N ALA A 92 -5.83 4.89 -0.78
CA ALA A 92 -5.48 3.48 -0.60
C ALA A 92 -4.05 3.25 -1.10
N VAL A 93 -3.16 2.84 -0.21
CA VAL A 93 -1.76 2.52 -0.52
C VAL A 93 -1.58 1.02 -0.48
N THR A 94 -1.13 0.44 -1.59
CA THR A 94 -0.74 -0.97 -1.69
C THR A 94 0.72 -1.13 -1.29
N VAL A 95 0.99 -2.03 -0.36
CA VAL A 95 2.33 -2.43 0.09
C VAL A 95 2.55 -3.88 -0.34
N GLU A 96 3.54 -4.12 -1.20
CA GLU A 96 3.95 -5.48 -1.58
C GLU A 96 4.72 -6.10 -0.42
N GLY A 97 4.34 -7.31 -0.01
CA GLY A 97 4.96 -8.00 1.10
C GLY A 97 5.56 -9.34 0.70
N GLU A 98 6.88 -9.46 0.78
CA GLU A 98 7.59 -10.73 0.64
C GLU A 98 7.96 -11.29 2.01
N PHE A 99 7.62 -12.56 2.23
CA PHE A 99 7.87 -13.28 3.47
C PHE A 99 8.69 -14.55 3.21
N GLU A 100 9.12 -15.22 4.27
CA GLU A 100 9.87 -16.48 4.16
C GLU A 100 9.10 -17.60 3.43
N ARG A 101 7.78 -17.69 3.64
CA ARG A 101 6.91 -18.78 3.15
C ARG A 101 5.87 -18.34 2.14
N GLY A 102 5.94 -17.11 1.62
CA GLY A 102 5.02 -16.63 0.60
C GLY A 102 5.05 -15.13 0.38
N LYS A 103 4.12 -14.66 -0.45
CA LYS A 103 3.84 -13.23 -0.64
C LYS A 103 2.46 -12.89 -0.09
N GLN A 104 2.34 -11.71 0.48
CA GLN A 104 1.09 -11.14 0.95
C GLN A 104 1.17 -9.63 0.85
N ASP A 105 0.37 -9.05 -0.03
CA ASP A 105 0.29 -7.61 -0.16
C ASP A 105 -0.71 -7.06 0.85
N PHE A 106 -0.58 -5.78 1.18
CA PHE A 106 -1.44 -5.09 2.12
C PHE A 106 -2.01 -3.83 1.49
N ILE A 107 -3.18 -3.42 1.97
CA ILE A 107 -3.79 -2.15 1.60
C ILE A 107 -3.95 -1.33 2.88
N LEU A 108 -3.27 -0.18 2.93
CA LEU A 108 -3.44 0.82 3.96
C LEU A 108 -4.33 1.95 3.45
N GLY A 109 -5.44 2.21 4.16
CA GLY A 109 -6.27 3.38 3.92
C GLY A 109 -5.76 4.57 4.71
N PHE A 110 -5.60 5.72 4.07
CA PHE A 110 -5.20 6.98 4.70
C PHE A 110 -6.26 8.05 4.51
N ASN A 111 -6.47 8.87 5.53
CA ASN A 111 -7.25 10.10 5.42
C ASN A 111 -6.40 11.28 4.92
N LYS A 112 -7.02 12.46 4.77
CA LYS A 112 -6.34 13.68 4.30
C LYS A 112 -5.26 14.20 5.27
N THR A 113 -5.27 13.77 6.54
CA THR A 113 -4.25 14.09 7.55
C THR A 113 -3.17 13.02 7.66
N GLN A 114 -3.11 12.07 6.70
CA GLN A 114 -2.16 10.97 6.63
C GLN A 114 -2.20 10.01 7.84
N LYS A 115 -3.34 9.92 8.52
CA LYS A 115 -3.60 8.88 9.52
C LYS A 115 -4.20 7.65 8.87
N ILE A 116 -3.81 6.48 9.38
CA ILE A 116 -4.30 5.20 8.90
C ILE A 116 -5.74 5.02 9.38
N ILE A 117 -6.65 4.85 8.44
CA ILE A 117 -8.08 4.60 8.67
C ILE A 117 -8.50 3.18 8.28
N GLY A 118 -7.58 2.38 7.75
CA GLY A 118 -7.83 0.98 7.42
C GLY A 118 -6.54 0.20 7.18
N PHE A 119 -6.55 -1.07 7.57
CA PHE A 119 -5.46 -2.02 7.35
C PHE A 119 -6.06 -3.34 6.88
N PHE A 120 -5.76 -3.74 5.64
CA PHE A 120 -6.34 -4.90 5.00
C PHE A 120 -5.27 -5.78 4.36
N LEU A 121 -5.50 -7.09 4.38
CA LEU A 121 -4.79 -8.04 3.53
C LEU A 121 -5.32 -7.89 2.10
N ALA A 122 -4.44 -7.59 1.14
CA ALA A 122 -4.85 -7.55 -0.25
C ALA A 122 -5.26 -8.97 -0.69
N PRO A 123 -6.33 -9.10 -1.50
CA PRO A 123 -6.69 -10.38 -2.09
C PRO A 123 -5.52 -10.88 -2.95
N LYS A 124 -5.20 -12.18 -2.85
CA LYS A 124 -4.28 -12.78 -3.81
C LYS A 124 -4.87 -12.63 -5.21
N PRO A 125 -4.14 -12.08 -6.19
CA PRO A 125 -4.65 -12.04 -7.56
C PRO A 125 -4.97 -13.46 -8.00
N THR A 126 -6.23 -13.72 -8.34
CA THR A 126 -6.64 -14.95 -9.00
C THR A 126 -6.10 -14.90 -10.42
N VAL A 127 -4.85 -15.32 -10.58
CA VAL A 127 -4.30 -15.58 -11.91
C VAL A 127 -5.04 -16.82 -12.42
N ALA A 128 -6.14 -16.61 -13.13
CA ALA A 128 -6.77 -17.68 -13.88
C ALA A 128 -5.70 -18.19 -14.85
N LYS A 129 -5.16 -19.39 -14.57
CA LYS A 129 -4.22 -20.05 -15.48
C LYS A 129 -4.95 -20.15 -16.82
N TYR A 130 -4.47 -19.43 -17.83
CA TYR A 130 -5.05 -19.49 -19.16
C TYR A 130 -4.98 -20.95 -19.62
N LEU A 131 -6.15 -21.56 -19.78
CA LEU A 131 -6.27 -22.86 -20.41
C LEU A 131 -6.49 -22.57 -21.89
N ALA A 132 -5.54 -22.98 -22.73
CA ALA A 132 -5.71 -22.90 -24.16
C ALA A 132 -7.02 -23.61 -24.54
N PRO A 133 -7.86 -23.01 -25.39
CA PRO A 133 -9.06 -23.69 -25.86
C PRO A 133 -8.66 -24.97 -26.60
N SER A 134 -9.50 -26.00 -26.52
CA SER A 134 -9.21 -27.33 -27.06
C SER A 134 -8.91 -27.36 -28.57
N TYR A 135 -9.32 -26.32 -29.31
CA TYR A 135 -9.08 -26.18 -30.74
C TYR A 135 -7.78 -25.44 -31.09
N ALA A 136 -7.07 -24.87 -30.12
CA ALA A 136 -5.80 -24.17 -30.37
C ALA A 136 -4.64 -25.17 -30.46
N ASP A 137 -4.36 -25.65 -31.67
CA ASP A 137 -3.17 -26.44 -31.98
C ASP A 137 -2.03 -25.52 -32.43
N THR A 138 -1.05 -25.34 -31.55
CA THR A 138 0.12 -24.48 -31.80
C THR A 138 1.16 -25.13 -32.72
N THR A 139 1.02 -26.42 -33.04
CA THR A 139 1.98 -27.15 -33.89
C THR A 139 1.79 -26.87 -35.38
N LEU A 140 0.64 -26.31 -35.78
CA LEU A 140 0.29 -25.99 -37.16
C LEU A 140 1.11 -24.86 -37.81
N TYR A 141 1.91 -24.13 -37.03
CA TYR A 141 2.67 -22.97 -37.48
C TYR A 141 4.17 -23.06 -37.16
N SER A 142 4.70 -24.29 -37.04
CA SER A 142 6.12 -24.59 -36.76
C SER A 142 6.96 -24.64 -38.03
#